data_AF-A0A9W8NGT9-F1
#
_entry.id   AF-A0A9W8NGT9-F1
#
_cell.length_a   1.000
_cell.length_b   1.000
_cell.length_c   1.000
_cell.angle_alpha   90.00
_cell.angle_beta   90.00
_cell.angle_gamma   90.00
#
_symmetry.space_group_name_H-M   'P 1'
#
loop_
_entity.id
_entity.type
_entity.pdbx_description
1 polymer ?
#
loop_
_entity_poly.entity_id
_entity_poly.type
_entity_poly.pdbx_seq_one_letter_code
_entity_poly.pdbx_strand_id
1 'polypeptide(L)'
;MWLKFHEWGRRYSGANGFYMIDILGTLVLVVTDEDVAEELMVRRAKYNSDRPEIRSIVDSKSTDGSMEYLPLMGKNQYWARQRRLTHAYLTEASNSHYHGIMYHEAKRWLVRLIERPDNFQFSLEDMASKVMCQLTWDDPSLSEYCTKSAWGLLTQMSPAGPITNVFYAFVALARDNESLENSRAQASR
;
A
#
# COMPACT_ATOMS: atom_id res chain seq x y z
N MET A 1 -1.12 13.54 7.13
CA MET A 1 -1.59 13.80 5.75
C MET A 1 -3.09 13.57 5.58
N TRP A 2 -3.70 12.50 6.12
CA TRP A 2 -5.14 12.22 5.97
C TRP A 2 -6.09 13.30 6.52
N LEU A 3 -5.70 14.04 7.56
CA LEU A 3 -6.52 15.13 8.13
C LEU A 3 -6.88 16.22 7.11
N LYS A 4 -6.00 16.49 6.14
CA LYS A 4 -6.31 17.44 5.05
C LYS A 4 -7.32 16.89 4.06
N PHE A 5 -7.24 15.59 3.74
CA PHE A 5 -8.30 14.94 2.95
C PHE A 5 -9.64 14.94 3.68
N HIS A 6 -9.64 14.78 5.01
CA HIS A 6 -10.86 14.91 5.80
C HIS A 6 -11.42 16.35 5.80
N GLU A 7 -10.57 17.37 5.94
CA GLU A 7 -10.97 18.78 5.82
C GLU A 7 -11.60 19.09 4.46
N TRP A 8 -10.96 18.63 3.37
CA TRP A 8 -11.49 18.79 2.01
C TRP A 8 -12.74 17.96 1.78
N GLY A 9 -12.83 16.77 2.38
CA GLY A 9 -14.03 15.94 2.35
C GLY A 9 -15.25 16.70 2.86
N ARG A 10 -15.13 17.34 4.04
CA ARG A 10 -16.19 18.18 4.61
C ARG A 10 -16.57 19.37 3.73
N ARG A 11 -15.63 19.89 2.94
CA ARG A 11 -15.85 21.07 2.09
C ARG A 11 -16.41 20.75 0.71
N TYR A 12 -15.98 19.64 0.11
CA TYR A 12 -16.20 19.36 -1.31
C TYR A 12 -17.00 18.08 -1.59
N SER A 13 -17.15 17.14 -0.64
CA SER A 13 -17.88 15.90 -0.91
C SER A 13 -19.40 16.09 -1.01
N GLY A 14 -19.94 17.10 -0.32
CA GLY A 14 -21.38 17.35 -0.26
C GLY A 14 -22.16 16.10 0.14
N ALA A 15 -23.28 15.84 -0.55
CA ALA A 15 -24.11 14.65 -0.35
C ALA A 15 -23.62 13.41 -1.13
N ASN A 16 -22.57 13.53 -1.95
CA ASN A 16 -22.12 12.44 -2.82
C ASN A 16 -21.18 11.46 -2.13
N GLY A 17 -20.56 11.84 -1.00
CA GLY A 17 -19.64 10.98 -0.24
C GLY A 17 -18.26 10.78 -0.87
N PHE A 18 -17.89 11.61 -1.85
CA PHE A 18 -16.57 11.63 -2.48
C PHE A 18 -16.29 12.98 -3.14
N TYR A 19 -15.02 13.25 -3.43
CA TYR A 19 -14.58 14.39 -4.24
C TYR A 19 -13.36 14.02 -5.08
N MET A 20 -13.07 14.80 -6.13
CA MET A 20 -11.90 14.58 -6.99
C MET A 20 -10.83 15.63 -6.72
N ILE A 21 -9.58 15.21 -6.82
CA ILE A 21 -8.41 16.09 -6.81
C ILE A 21 -7.55 15.78 -8.03
N ASP A 22 -7.00 16.82 -8.63
CA ASP A 22 -5.94 16.69 -9.62
C ASP A 22 -4.59 16.75 -8.88
N ILE A 23 -3.87 15.63 -8.92
CA ILE A 23 -2.49 15.56 -8.46
C ILE A 23 -1.63 15.39 -9.68
N LEU A 24 -1.02 16.48 -10.13
CA LEU A 24 0.03 16.45 -11.14
C LEU A 24 -0.43 15.83 -12.48
N GLY A 25 -1.66 16.15 -12.93
CA GLY A 25 -2.28 15.60 -14.13
C GLY A 25 -3.05 14.30 -13.89
N THR A 26 -2.89 13.69 -12.71
CA THR A 26 -3.62 12.48 -12.32
C THR A 26 -4.84 12.84 -11.49
N LEU A 27 -6.02 12.57 -12.03
CA LEU A 27 -7.27 12.68 -11.29
C LEU A 27 -7.42 11.53 -10.29
N VAL A 28 -7.51 11.88 -9.01
CA VAL A 28 -7.72 10.95 -7.90
C VAL A 28 -9.10 11.18 -7.30
N LEU A 29 -9.90 10.12 -7.27
CA LEU A 29 -11.18 10.10 -6.55
C LEU A 29 -10.91 9.79 -5.07
N VAL A 30 -11.22 10.73 -4.19
CA VAL A 30 -11.12 10.55 -2.74
C VAL A 30 -12.50 10.25 -2.18
N VAL A 31 -12.67 9.04 -1.64
CA VAL A 31 -13.89 8.59 -0.99
C VAL A 31 -13.89 9.02 0.47
N THR A 32 -15.00 9.59 0.94
CA THR A 32 -15.14 10.16 2.28
C THR A 32 -16.28 9.56 3.09
N ASP A 33 -17.20 8.85 2.42
CA ASP A 33 -18.34 8.17 3.01
C ASP A 33 -18.15 6.64 3.02
N GLU A 34 -18.62 5.99 4.08
CA GLU A 34 -18.44 4.54 4.29
C GLU A 34 -19.30 3.71 3.33
N ASP A 35 -20.54 4.11 3.06
CA ASP A 35 -21.44 3.38 2.15
C ASP A 35 -20.89 3.41 0.72
N VAL A 36 -20.33 4.56 0.31
CA VAL A 36 -19.62 4.70 -0.97
C VAL A 36 -18.38 3.81 -1.00
N ALA A 37 -17.61 3.75 0.08
CA ALA A 37 -16.44 2.88 0.17
C ALA A 37 -16.81 1.40 0.08
N GLU A 38 -17.88 0.96 0.75
CA GLU A 38 -18.39 -0.41 0.66
C GLU A 38 -18.82 -0.75 -0.78
N GLU A 39 -19.61 0.13 -1.41
CA GLU A 39 -20.07 -0.07 -2.79
C GLU A 39 -18.90 -0.20 -3.76
N LEU A 40 -17.90 0.68 -3.68
CA LEU A 40 -16.77 0.69 -4.60
C LEU A 40 -15.74 -0.41 -4.30
N MET A 41 -15.37 -0.59 -3.05
CA MET A 41 -14.20 -1.39 -2.65
C MET A 41 -14.56 -2.82 -2.23
N VAL A 42 -15.83 -3.10 -1.90
CA VAL A 42 -16.30 -4.44 -1.52
C VAL A 42 -17.19 -5.00 -2.62
N ARG A 43 -18.35 -4.38 -2.87
CA ARG A 43 -19.34 -4.91 -3.85
C ARG A 43 -18.81 -4.87 -5.28
N ARG A 44 -18.05 -3.83 -5.63
CA ARG A 44 -17.43 -3.65 -6.96
C ARG A 44 -15.91 -3.88 -6.97
N ALA A 45 -15.36 -4.56 -5.96
CA ALA A 45 -13.93 -4.85 -5.83
C ALA A 45 -13.30 -5.46 -7.11
N LYS A 46 -14.07 -6.29 -7.83
CA LYS A 46 -13.65 -6.89 -9.11
C LYS A 46 -13.18 -5.84 -10.11
N TYR A 47 -13.81 -4.67 -10.14
CA TYR A 47 -13.50 -3.58 -11.08
C TYR A 47 -12.54 -2.56 -10.48
N ASN A 48 -12.66 -2.26 -9.17
CA ASN A 48 -11.97 -1.12 -8.56
C ASN A 48 -10.68 -1.47 -7.81
N SER A 49 -10.42 -2.74 -7.49
CA SER A 49 -9.27 -3.11 -6.64
C SER A 49 -7.97 -3.35 -7.39
N ASP A 50 -7.80 -2.80 -8.60
CA ASP A 50 -6.53 -2.86 -9.31
C ASP A 50 -5.53 -1.85 -8.70
N ARG A 51 -4.22 -2.01 -8.95
CA ARG A 51 -3.18 -1.07 -8.50
C ARG A 51 -2.86 -0.07 -9.60
N PRO A 52 -2.51 1.19 -9.32
CA PRO A 52 -1.93 2.05 -10.36
C PRO A 52 -0.58 1.48 -10.82
N GLU A 53 -0.16 1.79 -12.06
CA GLU A 53 1.19 1.44 -12.52
C GLU A 53 2.22 2.19 -11.67
N ILE A 54 3.11 1.46 -11.01
CA ILE A 54 4.21 2.03 -10.25
C ILE A 54 5.48 1.80 -11.03
N ARG A 55 6.00 2.86 -11.64
CA ARG A 55 7.14 2.78 -12.58
C ARG A 55 8.46 2.39 -11.92
N SER A 56 8.59 2.55 -10.61
CA SER A 56 9.75 2.07 -9.86
C SER A 56 9.74 0.55 -9.67
N ILE A 57 8.63 -0.12 -9.95
CA ILE A 57 8.50 -1.58 -9.92
C ILE A 57 8.53 -2.08 -11.35
N VAL A 58 9.48 -2.98 -11.63
CA VAL A 58 9.61 -3.61 -12.95
C VAL A 58 8.30 -4.33 -13.26
N ASP A 59 7.77 -4.07 -14.44
CA ASP A 59 6.58 -4.72 -15.01
C ASP A 59 5.45 -5.00 -13.99
N SER A 60 4.95 -3.94 -13.35
CA SER A 60 3.85 -4.06 -12.37
C SER A 60 2.48 -4.36 -13.01
N LYS A 61 2.36 -4.34 -14.35
CA LYS A 61 1.08 -4.26 -15.06
C LYS A 61 0.89 -5.13 -16.29
N SER A 62 1.93 -5.78 -16.84
CA SER A 62 1.71 -6.64 -18.01
C SER A 62 0.83 -7.85 -17.68
N THR A 63 0.46 -8.58 -18.74
CA THR A 63 -0.33 -9.82 -18.70
C THR A 63 0.21 -10.83 -17.70
N ASP A 64 1.54 -10.86 -17.53
CA ASP A 64 2.25 -11.75 -16.63
C ASP A 64 2.79 -10.97 -15.41
N GLY A 65 3.37 -9.80 -15.63
CA GLY A 65 4.02 -8.97 -14.61
C GLY A 65 5.32 -9.59 -14.08
N SER A 66 6.03 -8.84 -13.24
CA SER A 66 7.36 -9.26 -12.74
C SER A 66 7.35 -10.37 -11.68
N MET A 67 6.21 -10.64 -11.04
CA MET A 67 6.10 -11.52 -9.87
C MET A 67 6.87 -11.06 -8.62
N GLU A 68 7.52 -9.89 -8.64
CA GLU A 68 8.46 -9.49 -7.59
C GLU A 68 7.76 -8.96 -6.33
N TYR A 69 6.60 -8.30 -6.47
CA TYR A 69 5.98 -7.61 -5.34
C TYR A 69 4.45 -7.60 -5.36
N LEU A 70 3.87 -8.68 -4.84
CA LEU A 70 2.42 -8.94 -4.80
C LEU A 70 1.54 -7.76 -4.33
N PRO A 71 1.87 -6.99 -3.26
CA PRO A 71 0.99 -5.94 -2.75
C PRO A 71 0.71 -4.78 -3.73
N LEU A 72 1.60 -4.56 -4.70
CA LEU A 72 1.50 -3.47 -5.66
C LEU A 72 1.43 -3.90 -7.13
N MET A 73 1.44 -5.20 -7.39
CA MET A 73 1.16 -5.70 -8.72
C MET A 73 -0.30 -5.42 -9.10
N GLY A 74 -0.51 -5.06 -10.37
CA GLY A 74 -1.82 -5.01 -10.98
C GLY A 74 -2.44 -6.39 -11.13
N LYS A 75 -3.74 -6.42 -11.42
CA LYS A 75 -4.46 -7.68 -11.65
C LYS A 75 -3.97 -8.36 -12.92
N ASN A 76 -3.22 -9.44 -12.76
CA ASN A 76 -2.73 -10.28 -13.84
C ASN A 76 -2.69 -11.77 -13.44
N GLN A 77 -2.22 -12.65 -14.33
CA GLN A 77 -2.26 -14.10 -14.07
C GLN A 77 -1.39 -14.50 -12.88
N TYR A 78 -0.20 -13.91 -12.75
CA TYR A 78 0.70 -14.24 -11.65
C TYR A 78 0.23 -13.66 -10.32
N TRP A 79 -0.29 -12.42 -10.30
CA TRP A 79 -0.93 -11.83 -9.13
C TRP A 79 -2.04 -12.74 -8.58
N ALA A 80 -2.92 -13.26 -9.45
CA ALA A 80 -4.01 -14.14 -9.03
C ALA A 80 -3.50 -15.46 -8.44
N ARG A 81 -2.44 -16.03 -9.02
CA ARG A 81 -1.80 -17.27 -8.52
C ARG A 81 -1.08 -17.04 -7.19
N GLN A 82 -0.25 -16.00 -7.10
CA GLN A 82 0.47 -15.62 -5.88
C GLN A 82 -0.50 -15.33 -4.74
N ARG A 83 -1.54 -14.52 -4.99
CA ARG A 83 -2.56 -14.22 -3.97
C ARG A 83 -3.26 -15.47 -3.48
N ARG A 84 -3.60 -16.41 -4.37
CA ARG A 84 -4.22 -17.70 -3.98
C ARG A 84 -3.28 -18.52 -3.11
N LEU A 85 -2.02 -18.63 -3.50
CA LEU A 85 -0.99 -19.37 -2.75
C LEU A 85 -0.77 -18.77 -1.36
N THR A 86 -0.51 -17.45 -1.29
CA THR A 86 -0.30 -16.74 -0.02
C THR A 86 -1.53 -16.85 0.89
N HIS A 87 -2.73 -16.71 0.33
CA HIS A 87 -3.96 -16.85 1.12
C HIS A 87 -4.13 -18.28 1.68
N ALA A 88 -3.89 -19.31 0.86
CA ALA A 88 -3.96 -20.69 1.31
C ALA A 88 -2.97 -20.97 2.45
N TYR A 89 -1.71 -20.53 2.27
CA TYR A 89 -0.67 -20.67 3.28
C TYR A 89 -1.02 -19.96 4.61
N LEU A 90 -1.46 -18.70 4.55
CA LEU A 90 -1.84 -17.95 5.76
C LEU A 90 -3.06 -18.57 6.46
N THR A 91 -4.02 -19.09 5.70
CA THR A 91 -5.20 -19.77 6.26
C THR A 91 -4.78 -21.05 6.98
N GLU A 92 -3.90 -21.85 6.37
CA GLU A 92 -3.39 -23.08 6.98
C GLU A 92 -2.53 -22.80 8.22
N ALA A 93 -1.62 -21.83 8.15
CA ALA A 93 -0.80 -21.40 9.28
C ALA A 93 -1.68 -20.98 10.47
N SER A 94 -2.81 -20.32 10.22
CA SER A 94 -3.75 -19.91 11.28
C SER A 94 -4.52 -21.07 11.95
N ASN A 95 -4.56 -22.26 11.35
CA ASN A 95 -5.49 -23.33 11.76
C ASN A 95 -4.95 -24.32 12.81
N SER A 96 -3.66 -24.38 13.14
CA SER A 96 -3.21 -25.22 14.28
C SER A 96 -1.77 -25.03 14.79
N HIS A 97 -0.84 -24.51 13.99
CA HIS A 97 0.60 -24.61 14.33
C HIS A 97 1.18 -23.41 15.11
N TYR A 98 0.53 -22.26 15.13
CA TYR A 98 1.10 -21.03 15.70
C TYR A 98 0.29 -20.43 16.87
N HIS A 99 -0.54 -21.23 17.54
CA HIS A 99 -1.26 -20.76 18.71
C HIS A 99 -0.27 -20.34 19.81
N GLY A 100 -0.43 -19.12 20.32
CA GLY A 100 0.35 -18.60 21.44
C GLY A 100 1.52 -17.68 21.07
N ILE A 101 2.04 -17.69 19.83
CA ILE A 101 3.16 -16.78 19.47
C ILE A 101 2.77 -15.31 19.64
N MET A 102 1.59 -14.92 19.15
CA MET A 102 1.09 -13.55 19.31
C MET A 102 0.97 -13.17 20.78
N TYR A 103 0.53 -14.10 21.63
CA TYR A 103 0.37 -13.86 23.07
C TYR A 103 1.73 -13.77 23.78
N HIS A 104 2.69 -14.63 23.40
CA HIS A 104 4.06 -14.58 23.91
C HIS A 104 4.74 -13.25 23.56
N GLU A 105 4.70 -12.87 22.29
CA GLU A 105 5.32 -11.64 21.80
C GLU A 105 4.65 -10.39 22.38
N ALA A 106 3.31 -10.39 22.55
CA ALA A 106 2.60 -9.32 23.24
C ALA A 106 3.05 -9.16 24.69
N LYS A 107 3.20 -10.25 25.46
CA LYS A 107 3.71 -10.19 26.84
C LYS A 107 5.13 -9.65 26.91
N ARG A 108 6.01 -10.16 26.05
CA ARG A 108 7.40 -9.71 25.93
C ARG A 108 7.47 -8.21 25.60
N TRP A 109 6.60 -7.76 24.70
CA TRP A 109 6.49 -6.35 24.35
C TRP A 109 6.01 -5.49 25.52
N LEU A 110 5.00 -5.93 26.27
CA LEU A 110 4.52 -5.22 27.46
C LEU A 110 5.61 -5.03 28.52
N VAL A 111 6.45 -6.04 28.74
CA VAL A 111 7.62 -5.91 29.64
C VAL A 111 8.57 -4.82 29.13
N ARG A 112 8.93 -4.86 27.84
CA ARG A 112 9.82 -3.84 27.24
C ARG A 112 9.22 -2.44 27.26
N LEU A 113 7.89 -2.34 27.11
CA LEU A 113 7.17 -1.07 27.16
C LEU A 113 7.22 -0.45 28.57
N ILE A 114 7.09 -1.28 29.61
CA ILE A 114 7.23 -0.84 31.01
C ILE A 114 8.68 -0.41 31.30
N GLU A 115 9.66 -1.17 30.82
CA GLU A 115 11.08 -0.88 31.06
C GLU A 115 11.60 0.35 30.32
N ARG A 116 11.14 0.58 29.07
CA ARG A 116 11.59 1.68 28.21
C ARG A 116 10.46 2.23 27.34
N PRO A 117 9.54 3.03 27.91
CA PRO A 117 8.38 3.54 27.19
C PRO A 117 8.74 4.46 26.03
N ASP A 118 9.84 5.20 26.13
CA ASP A 118 10.31 6.09 25.06
C ASP A 118 10.66 5.34 23.76
N ASN A 119 10.89 4.03 23.84
CA ASN A 119 11.21 3.17 22.70
C ASN A 119 9.97 2.39 22.19
N PHE A 120 8.76 2.86 22.51
CA PHE A 120 7.50 2.21 22.15
C PHE A 120 7.42 1.87 20.66
N GLN A 121 7.73 2.81 19.76
CA GLN A 121 7.58 2.61 18.32
C GLN A 121 8.44 1.45 17.82
N PHE A 122 9.73 1.46 18.16
CA PHE A 122 10.66 0.39 17.77
C PHE A 122 10.28 -0.95 18.39
N SER A 123 9.91 -0.97 19.69
CA SER A 123 9.58 -2.22 20.38
C SER A 123 8.27 -2.84 19.89
N LEU A 124 7.29 -2.03 19.50
CA LEU A 124 6.04 -2.48 18.87
C LEU A 124 6.31 -3.08 17.49
N GLU A 125 7.15 -2.42 16.69
CA GLU A 125 7.54 -2.92 15.39
C GLU A 125 8.33 -4.24 15.49
N ASP A 126 9.28 -4.34 16.42
CA ASP A 126 10.03 -5.56 16.67
C ASP A 126 9.12 -6.72 17.10
N MET A 127 8.12 -6.47 17.96
CA MET A 127 7.10 -7.48 18.30
C MET A 127 6.33 -7.94 17.06
N ALA A 128 5.80 -7.03 16.25
CA ALA A 128 5.06 -7.38 15.05
C ALA A 128 5.94 -8.15 14.04
N SER A 129 7.18 -7.71 13.86
CA SER A 129 8.16 -8.34 12.99
C SER A 129 8.49 -9.77 13.45
N LYS A 130 8.67 -10.01 14.75
CA LYS A 130 8.88 -11.36 15.30
C LYS A 130 7.71 -12.29 15.07
N VAL A 131 6.48 -11.82 15.28
CA VAL A 131 5.28 -12.59 14.97
C VAL A 131 5.27 -12.96 13.48
N MET A 132 5.49 -11.99 12.59
CA MET A 132 5.48 -12.24 11.14
C MET A 132 6.59 -13.19 10.70
N CYS A 133 7.80 -13.05 11.22
CA CYS A 133 8.92 -13.93 10.91
C CYS A 133 8.68 -15.36 11.41
N GLN A 134 8.08 -15.54 12.58
CA GLN A 134 7.65 -16.86 13.05
C GLN A 134 6.60 -17.47 12.12
N LEU A 135 5.58 -16.69 11.74
CA LEU A 135 4.49 -17.19 10.89
C LEU A 135 4.94 -17.51 9.46
N THR A 136 6.02 -16.88 8.99
CA THR A 136 6.49 -17.01 7.60
C THR A 136 7.64 -18.02 7.46
N TRP A 137 8.57 -18.04 8.42
CA TRP A 137 9.81 -18.82 8.35
C TRP A 137 10.06 -19.68 9.58
N ASP A 138 9.17 -19.67 10.57
CA ASP A 138 9.36 -20.34 11.87
C ASP A 138 10.62 -19.87 12.64
N ASP A 139 11.14 -18.68 12.29
CA ASP A 139 12.36 -18.13 12.88
C ASP A 139 12.19 -16.64 13.22
N PRO A 140 12.03 -16.27 14.50
CA PRO A 140 11.85 -14.89 14.93
C PRO A 140 13.18 -14.10 14.99
N SER A 141 14.33 -14.75 14.78
CA SER A 141 15.63 -14.07 14.74
C SER A 141 15.78 -13.20 13.49
N LEU A 142 15.08 -13.55 12.41
CA LEU A 142 15.02 -12.79 11.16
C LEU A 142 14.40 -11.39 11.31
N SER A 143 13.70 -11.13 12.43
CA SER A 143 12.99 -9.86 12.65
C SER A 143 13.90 -8.63 12.53
N GLU A 144 15.15 -8.72 12.98
CA GLU A 144 16.09 -7.59 12.91
C GLU A 144 16.44 -7.24 11.46
N TYR A 145 16.69 -8.25 10.64
CA TYR A 145 16.96 -8.07 9.21
C TYR A 145 15.70 -7.61 8.47
N CYS A 146 14.58 -8.30 8.65
CA CYS A 146 13.33 -8.03 7.95
C CYS A 146 12.78 -6.64 8.25
N THR A 147 12.90 -6.16 9.49
CA THR A 147 12.47 -4.79 9.85
C THR A 147 13.28 -3.74 9.09
N LYS A 148 14.62 -3.87 9.06
CA LYS A 148 15.49 -2.95 8.31
C LYS A 148 15.21 -3.01 6.81
N SER A 149 15.01 -4.21 6.27
CA SER A 149 14.68 -4.43 4.87
C SER A 149 13.32 -3.80 4.51
N ALA A 150 12.29 -3.98 5.34
CA ALA A 150 10.96 -3.41 5.15
C ALA A 150 10.99 -1.88 5.13
N TRP A 151 11.74 -1.24 6.03
CA TRP A 151 11.96 0.20 5.99
C TRP A 151 12.67 0.64 4.70
N GLY A 152 13.72 -0.06 4.29
CA GLY A 152 14.42 0.23 3.04
C GLY A 152 13.48 0.18 1.83
N LEU A 153 12.63 -0.84 1.78
CA LEU A 153 11.62 -1.01 0.75
C LEU A 153 10.58 0.13 0.79
N LEU A 154 9.98 0.43 1.96
CA LEU A 154 9.02 1.52 2.11
C LEU A 154 9.62 2.88 1.72
N THR A 155 10.88 3.13 2.06
CA THR A 155 11.61 4.31 1.61
C THR A 155 11.75 4.32 0.08
N GLN A 156 12.14 3.20 -0.55
CA GLN A 156 12.28 3.12 -2.01
C GLN A 156 10.98 3.37 -2.78
N MET A 157 9.83 3.03 -2.18
CA MET A 157 8.52 3.15 -2.81
C MET A 157 7.83 4.48 -2.48
N SER A 158 8.34 5.20 -1.50
CA SER A 158 7.80 6.49 -1.10
C SER A 158 8.01 7.54 -2.21
N PRO A 159 7.02 8.41 -2.48
CA PRO A 159 7.21 9.58 -3.31
C PRO A 159 8.34 10.52 -2.81
N ALA A 160 8.60 10.50 -1.50
CA ALA A 160 9.70 11.25 -0.86
C ALA A 160 11.00 10.43 -0.72
N GLY A 161 11.06 9.27 -1.38
CA GLY A 161 12.17 8.33 -1.31
C GLY A 161 13.27 8.64 -2.34
N PRO A 162 13.58 7.70 -3.24
CA PRO A 162 14.55 7.90 -4.32
C PRO A 162 14.20 9.08 -5.22
N ILE A 163 15.24 9.73 -5.74
CA ILE A 163 15.11 10.87 -6.65
C ILE A 163 14.32 10.52 -7.92
N THR A 164 14.33 9.24 -8.33
CA THR A 164 13.55 8.73 -9.47
C THR A 164 12.04 8.87 -9.26
N ASN A 165 11.55 8.70 -8.04
CA ASN A 165 10.13 8.86 -7.72
C ASN A 165 9.73 10.35 -7.73
N VAL A 166 10.63 11.23 -7.28
CA VAL A 166 10.44 12.69 -7.30
C VAL A 166 10.45 13.23 -8.74
N PHE A 167 11.47 12.89 -9.52
CA PHE A 167 11.59 13.33 -10.92
C PHE A 167 10.43 12.84 -11.78
N TYR A 168 9.95 11.62 -11.55
CA TYR A 168 8.81 11.10 -12.30
C TYR A 168 7.57 11.98 -12.17
N ALA A 169 7.28 12.48 -10.97
CA ALA A 169 6.16 13.36 -10.72
C ALA A 169 6.23 14.66 -11.57
N PHE A 170 7.44 15.18 -11.80
CA PHE A 170 7.68 16.35 -12.65
C PHE A 170 7.60 16.04 -14.14
N VAL A 171 8.09 14.87 -14.58
CA VAL A 171 8.02 14.47 -15.99
C VAL A 171 6.58 14.16 -16.43
N ALA A 172 5.78 13.54 -15.55
CA ALA A 172 4.36 13.30 -15.80
C ALA A 172 3.60 14.60 -16.07
N LEU A 173 3.80 15.62 -15.22
CA LEU A 173 3.25 16.97 -15.39
C LEU A 173 3.56 17.59 -16.75
N ALA A 174 4.82 17.49 -17.19
CA ALA A 174 5.26 18.11 -18.44
C ALA A 174 4.58 17.46 -19.66
N ARG A 175 4.45 16.13 -19.66
CA ARG A 175 3.80 15.38 -20.75
C ARG A 175 2.29 15.60 -20.80
N ASP A 176 1.63 15.66 -19.65
CA ASP A 176 0.19 15.89 -19.60
C ASP A 176 -0.15 17.30 -20.08
N ASN A 177 0.66 18.32 -19.76
CA ASN A 177 0.51 19.67 -20.30
C ASN A 177 0.65 19.71 -21.83
N GLU A 178 1.66 19.03 -22.40
CA GLU A 178 1.79 18.93 -23.86
C GLU A 178 0.59 18.23 -24.52
N SER A 179 0.04 17.19 -23.87
CA SER A 179 -1.15 16.47 -24.38
C SER A 179 -2.43 17.33 -24.35
N LEU A 180 -2.59 18.14 -23.30
CA LEU A 180 -3.70 19.08 -23.14
C LEU A 180 -3.60 20.25 -24.13
N GLU A 181 -2.39 20.78 -24.34
CA GLU A 181 -2.13 21.82 -25.35
C GLU A 181 -2.41 21.32 -26.77
N ASN A 182 -1.96 20.10 -27.11
CA ASN A 182 -2.24 19.48 -28.40
C ASN A 182 -3.74 19.20 -28.61
N SER A 183 -4.44 18.76 -27.56
CA SER A 183 -5.89 18.53 -27.61
C SER A 183 -6.67 19.83 -27.78
N ARG A 184 -6.25 20.92 -27.12
CA ARG A 184 -6.83 22.26 -27.28
C ARG A 184 -6.57 22.84 -28.68
N ALA A 185 -5.38 22.63 -29.23
CA ALA A 185 -5.02 23.06 -30.59
C ALA A 185 -5.80 22.31 -31.69
N GLN A 186 -6.18 21.05 -31.44
CA GLN A 186 -7.05 20.28 -32.34
C GLN A 186 -8.53 20.67 -32.22
N ALA A 187 -9.00 21.04 -31.03
CA ALA A 187 -10.39 21.49 -30.81
C ALA A 187 -10.67 22.91 -31.35
N SER A 188 -9.63 23.70 -31.65
CA SER A 188 -9.72 25.04 -32.23
C SER A 188 -9.62 25.08 -33.78
N ARG A 189 -9.66 23.93 -34.45
CA ARG A 189 -9.73 23.77 -35.91
C ARG A 189 -11.07 23.18 -36.31
#